data_AF-A0A2J7Q9E8-F1
#
_entry.id   AF-A0A2J7Q9E8-F1
#
_cell.length_a   1.000
_cell.length_b   1.000
_cell.length_c   1.000
_cell.angle_alpha   90.00
_cell.angle_beta   90.00
_cell.angle_gamma   90.00
#
_symmetry.space_group_name_H-M   'P 1'
#
loop_
_entity.id
_entity.type
_entity.pdbx_description
1 polymer ?
#
loop_
_entity_poly.entity_id
_entity_poly.type
_entity_poly.pdbx_seq_one_letter_code
_entity_poly.pdbx_strand_id
1 'polypeptide(L)'
;MAAVLEVLSRGLPLEPLPPPCKRDEALPHAPVRSHNLTAPEQRLAVQNALRYFPPSTHRALALEFESELREYGHIYMYRFLPQFPVRAYPLRDFPARNQHAAAIMLMILNNLDPEVAQFPQELVTYGGNGQVFSNWAQFWLTMQYLSQMSEEQTLVMCSGHPLGLFPSGAAAPRAVITNGMVIPNYSSRQNYDNMFALGVTMFGQMTAGSYCYIGPQGIVHGTTITVLNAGRKYLGTEDLAGKVFVTSGLGGMSGAQPKAAVIAGCIGVVAEVSLEALEKRQAQGWLHKIERDLDRVIRRIREAKRTKKAVSIGYHGNVVSLWERLVEEKEKTGELLVDLGSDQTSCHNPYNGGYYPVQLEYVEAQEVLAMEPDRFRSLVQASLVRQVAAINKLAESGMFFWDYGNAFLLEARRAGADVGVQGDATGLNFRYPSYVQDIMGDIFSLGFGPFRWVCTSGSPDDLHVTDQLAVRIMEDILAEGVPPVVEAQYLDNLRWIREAGQHHLVVGSQARILYSDRVGRTRLALAFNSSVRDGTLQIWRYRTALETLSEAPPGWRFTTVAE
;
A
#
# COMPACT_ATOMS: atom_id res chain seq x y z
N MET A 1 -26.34 16.18 -6.52
CA MET A 1 -24.97 15.75 -6.14
C MET A 1 -24.04 16.95 -5.98
N ALA A 2 -23.87 17.84 -6.98
CA ALA A 2 -23.07 19.07 -6.82
C ALA A 2 -23.42 19.89 -5.56
N ALA A 3 -24.72 20.04 -5.24
CA ALA A 3 -25.18 20.72 -4.03
C ALA A 3 -24.73 20.07 -2.69
N VAL A 4 -24.32 18.79 -2.70
CA VAL A 4 -23.82 18.08 -1.50
C VAL A 4 -22.35 18.42 -1.25
N LEU A 5 -21.54 18.55 -2.31
CA LEU A 5 -20.11 18.84 -2.19
C LEU A 5 -19.81 20.33 -1.95
N GLU A 6 -20.78 21.23 -2.17
CA GLU A 6 -20.67 22.66 -1.84
C GLU A 6 -20.19 22.93 -0.40
N VAL A 7 -20.49 22.01 0.54
CA VAL A 7 -20.01 22.11 1.94
C VAL A 7 -18.49 22.14 2.04
N LEU A 8 -17.77 21.52 1.10
CA LEU A 8 -16.31 21.49 1.06
C LEU A 8 -15.67 22.88 0.92
N SER A 9 -16.41 23.85 0.36
CA SER A 9 -15.94 25.24 0.20
C SER A 9 -16.04 26.08 1.47
N ARG A 10 -16.77 25.60 2.49
CA ARG A 10 -17.12 26.36 3.71
C ARG A 10 -16.07 26.25 4.82
N GLY A 11 -15.21 25.24 4.76
CA GLY A 11 -14.24 24.95 5.82
C GLY A 11 -14.91 24.31 7.04
N LEU A 12 -14.37 24.61 8.23
CA LEU A 12 -14.85 24.03 9.48
C LEU A 12 -16.28 24.50 9.82
N PRO A 13 -17.22 23.58 10.13
CA PRO A 13 -18.53 23.94 10.63
C PRO A 13 -18.42 24.40 12.10
N LEU A 14 -18.48 25.71 12.35
CA LEU A 14 -18.28 26.30 13.68
C LEU A 14 -19.52 26.96 14.27
N GLU A 15 -20.48 27.36 13.43
CA GLU A 15 -21.68 28.11 13.84
C GLU A 15 -22.96 27.53 13.22
N PRO A 16 -23.75 26.74 13.97
CA PRO A 16 -23.39 26.19 15.28
C PRO A 16 -22.30 25.10 15.17
N LEU A 17 -21.60 24.85 16.28
CA LEU A 17 -20.71 23.70 16.39
C LEU A 17 -21.56 22.41 16.19
N PRO A 18 -21.19 21.49 15.27
CA PRO A 18 -21.95 20.27 15.04
C PRO A 18 -21.96 19.42 16.31
N PRO A 19 -22.99 18.60 16.57
CA PRO A 19 -23.03 17.75 17.75
C PRO A 19 -21.83 16.79 17.80
N PRO A 20 -21.42 16.30 18.99
CA PRO A 20 -20.42 15.24 19.08
C PRO A 20 -20.80 14.05 18.20
N CYS A 21 -19.84 13.53 17.43
CA CYS A 21 -20.04 12.39 16.56
C CYS A 21 -19.34 11.17 17.16
N LYS A 22 -20.05 10.04 17.24
CA LYS A 22 -19.45 8.77 17.65
C LYS A 22 -18.88 8.06 16.43
N ARG A 23 -17.89 7.21 16.68
CA ARG A 23 -17.33 6.30 15.68
C ARG A 23 -18.41 5.33 15.17
N ASP A 24 -18.31 4.98 13.90
CA ASP A 24 -19.21 4.01 13.26
C ASP A 24 -18.67 2.59 13.49
N GLU A 25 -19.29 1.84 14.40
CA GLU A 25 -18.88 0.48 14.77
C GLU A 25 -18.93 -0.52 13.61
N ALA A 26 -19.61 -0.19 12.50
CA ALA A 26 -19.61 -1.02 11.29
C ALA A 26 -18.31 -0.89 10.47
N LEU A 27 -17.50 0.14 10.73
CA LEU A 27 -16.23 0.38 10.05
C LEU A 27 -15.04 -0.14 10.87
N PRO A 28 -13.98 -0.61 10.20
CA PRO A 28 -12.74 -0.93 10.89
C PRO A 28 -12.10 0.34 11.47
N HIS A 29 -11.58 0.23 12.68
CA HIS A 29 -10.92 1.32 13.40
C HIS A 29 -9.44 1.05 13.63
N ALA A 30 -8.66 2.12 13.60
CA ALA A 30 -7.25 2.03 13.97
C ALA A 30 -7.10 1.57 15.43
N PRO A 31 -6.05 0.77 15.75
CA PRO A 31 -5.73 0.46 17.12
C PRO A 31 -5.39 1.74 17.90
N VAL A 32 -5.64 1.72 19.21
CA VAL A 32 -5.27 2.80 20.14
C VAL A 32 -3.79 3.10 19.98
N ARG A 33 -3.44 4.37 19.82
CA ARG A 33 -2.06 4.81 19.65
C ARG A 33 -1.37 4.88 21.00
N SER A 34 -0.14 4.39 21.06
CA SER A 34 0.70 4.49 22.25
C SER A 34 1.59 5.72 22.15
N HIS A 35 1.64 6.55 23.19
CA HIS A 35 2.58 7.66 23.30
C HIS A 35 3.12 7.77 24.73
N ASN A 36 4.29 8.39 24.89
CA ASN A 36 4.92 8.63 26.19
C ASN A 36 4.87 10.11 26.59
N LEU A 37 3.80 10.83 26.18
CA LEU A 37 3.61 12.24 26.51
C LEU A 37 3.47 12.45 28.02
N THR A 38 4.28 13.34 28.56
CA THR A 38 4.16 13.89 29.92
C THR A 38 2.89 14.74 30.05
N ALA A 39 2.44 15.02 31.27
CA ALA A 39 1.26 15.87 31.48
C ALA A 39 1.36 17.28 30.84
N PRO A 40 2.53 17.97 30.85
CA PRO A 40 2.72 19.19 30.07
C PRO A 40 2.57 18.99 28.56
N GLU A 41 3.07 17.88 28.02
CA GLU A 41 2.97 17.56 26.59
C GLU A 41 1.54 17.16 26.17
N GLN A 42 0.80 16.48 27.03
CA GLN A 42 -0.63 16.21 26.79
C GLN A 42 -1.44 17.53 26.73
N ARG A 43 -1.15 18.47 27.63
CA ARG A 43 -1.73 19.83 27.54
C ARG A 43 -1.32 20.52 26.25
N LEU A 44 -0.06 20.38 25.83
CA LEU A 44 0.42 20.95 24.57
C LEU A 44 -0.27 20.31 23.35
N ALA A 45 -0.54 19.00 23.36
CA ALA A 45 -1.31 18.33 22.30
C ALA A 45 -2.71 18.93 22.14
N VAL A 46 -3.42 19.12 23.27
CA VAL A 46 -4.74 19.77 23.27
C VAL A 46 -4.65 21.22 22.79
N GLN A 47 -3.66 21.99 23.26
CA GLN A 47 -3.42 23.35 22.77
C GLN A 47 -3.14 23.38 21.26
N ASN A 48 -2.33 22.44 20.77
CA ASN A 48 -2.00 22.31 19.36
C ASN A 48 -3.24 22.01 18.50
N ALA A 49 -4.14 21.16 18.99
CA ALA A 49 -5.42 20.85 18.36
C ALA A 49 -6.38 22.06 18.37
N LEU A 50 -6.40 22.85 19.45
CA LEU A 50 -7.28 24.02 19.57
C LEU A 50 -6.90 25.18 18.63
N ARG A 51 -5.68 25.19 18.06
CA ARG A 51 -5.25 26.23 17.11
C ARG A 51 -6.12 26.33 15.85
N TYR A 52 -6.81 25.25 15.47
CA TYR A 52 -7.72 25.24 14.31
C TYR A 52 -9.06 25.92 14.59
N PHE A 53 -9.36 26.26 15.84
CA PHE A 53 -10.69 26.68 16.27
C PHE A 53 -10.66 28.05 16.94
N PRO A 54 -11.74 28.86 16.83
CA PRO A 54 -11.83 30.14 17.50
C PRO A 54 -11.92 29.96 19.02
N PRO A 55 -11.39 30.91 19.83
CA PRO A 55 -11.38 30.81 21.30
C PRO A 55 -12.75 30.55 21.95
N SER A 56 -13.85 31.00 21.32
CA SER A 56 -15.22 30.79 21.80
C SER A 56 -15.61 29.31 21.93
N THR A 57 -14.98 28.43 21.14
CA THR A 57 -15.26 26.99 21.13
C THR A 57 -14.32 26.18 22.03
N HIS A 58 -13.22 26.79 22.50
CA HIS A 58 -12.13 26.07 23.18
C HIS A 58 -12.58 25.36 24.45
N ARG A 59 -13.49 25.96 25.23
CA ARG A 59 -13.97 25.33 26.47
C ARG A 59 -14.66 23.98 26.23
N ALA A 60 -15.44 23.89 25.15
CA ALA A 60 -16.12 22.64 24.80
C ALA A 60 -15.15 21.64 24.17
N LEU A 61 -14.34 22.09 23.21
CA LEU A 61 -13.43 21.23 22.45
C LEU A 61 -12.24 20.73 23.27
N ALA A 62 -11.74 21.49 24.25
CA ALA A 62 -10.60 21.08 25.07
C ALA A 62 -10.87 19.77 25.82
N LEU A 63 -12.05 19.66 26.44
CA LEU A 63 -12.46 18.46 27.19
C LEU A 63 -12.65 17.26 26.26
N GLU A 64 -13.21 17.50 25.07
CA GLU A 64 -13.41 16.46 24.06
C GLU A 64 -12.06 15.95 23.53
N PHE A 65 -11.16 16.85 23.16
CA PHE A 65 -9.83 16.50 22.65
C PHE A 65 -8.95 15.83 23.71
N GLU A 66 -9.06 16.24 24.98
CA GLU A 66 -8.42 15.51 26.08
C GLU A 66 -8.97 14.08 26.21
N SER A 67 -10.29 13.90 26.04
CA SER A 67 -10.89 12.55 26.06
C SER A 67 -10.42 11.70 24.89
N GLU A 68 -10.39 12.26 23.67
CA GLU A 68 -9.88 11.55 22.49
C GLU A 68 -8.41 11.15 22.66
N LEU A 69 -7.55 12.05 23.15
CA LEU A 69 -6.15 11.76 23.39
C LEU A 69 -5.99 10.59 24.38
N ARG A 70 -6.81 10.54 25.42
CA ARG A 70 -6.78 9.45 26.42
C ARG A 70 -7.36 8.14 25.89
N GLU A 71 -8.46 8.19 25.14
CA GLU A 71 -9.18 6.99 24.68
C GLU A 71 -8.52 6.35 23.45
N TYR A 72 -7.97 7.16 22.55
CA TYR A 72 -7.47 6.71 21.25
C TYR A 72 -5.97 6.94 21.09
N GLY A 73 -5.33 7.63 22.02
CA GLY A 73 -3.92 8.01 21.94
C GLY A 73 -3.65 9.12 20.92
N HIS A 74 -4.69 9.74 20.37
CA HIS A 74 -4.60 10.79 19.36
C HIS A 74 -5.89 11.61 19.29
N ILE A 75 -5.78 12.85 18.82
CA ILE A 75 -6.91 13.78 18.67
C ILE A 75 -7.32 13.78 17.19
N TYR A 76 -8.31 12.97 16.84
CA TYR A 76 -8.84 12.84 15.47
C TYR A 76 -9.87 13.91 15.13
N MET A 77 -10.51 14.47 16.15
CA MET A 77 -11.60 15.45 16.07
C MET A 77 -12.85 14.85 15.41
N TYR A 78 -13.33 13.71 15.93
CA TYR A 78 -14.41 12.94 15.32
C TYR A 78 -15.71 13.73 15.15
N ARG A 79 -15.97 14.73 15.99
CA ARG A 79 -17.08 15.70 15.83
C ARG A 79 -17.18 16.28 14.42
N PHE A 80 -16.06 16.40 13.70
CA PHE A 80 -16.00 16.98 12.36
C PHE A 80 -16.00 15.92 11.25
N LEU A 81 -16.42 14.68 11.52
CA LEU A 81 -16.64 13.68 10.48
C LEU A 81 -17.65 14.20 9.43
N PRO A 82 -17.32 14.11 8.13
CA PRO A 82 -18.23 14.51 7.05
C PRO A 82 -19.57 13.76 7.12
N GLN A 83 -20.66 14.50 7.01
CA GLN A 83 -22.03 13.95 7.00
C GLN A 83 -22.52 13.61 5.58
N PHE A 84 -21.58 13.32 4.67
CA PHE A 84 -21.84 12.87 3.31
C PHE A 84 -20.91 11.69 2.99
N PRO A 85 -21.26 10.84 2.00
CA PRO A 85 -20.40 9.72 1.63
C PRO A 85 -19.03 10.23 1.15
N VAL A 86 -17.98 9.93 1.90
CA VAL A 86 -16.60 10.21 1.51
C VAL A 86 -16.20 9.20 0.46
N ARG A 87 -16.10 9.63 -0.79
CA ARG A 87 -15.71 8.80 -1.95
C ARG A 87 -15.28 9.69 -3.11
N ALA A 88 -14.67 9.11 -4.13
CA ALA A 88 -14.43 9.84 -5.38
C ALA A 88 -15.76 10.23 -6.05
N TYR A 89 -15.83 11.46 -6.56
CA TYR A 89 -16.94 11.99 -7.36
C TYR A 89 -16.44 12.48 -8.72
N PRO A 90 -17.30 12.58 -9.75
CA PRO A 90 -16.92 13.22 -11.00
C PRO A 90 -16.37 14.64 -10.77
N LEU A 91 -15.30 15.01 -11.47
CA LEU A 91 -14.57 16.28 -11.31
C LEU A 91 -15.49 17.52 -11.29
N ARG A 92 -16.52 17.50 -12.15
CA ARG A 92 -17.49 18.59 -12.31
C ARG A 92 -18.35 18.85 -11.08
N ASP A 93 -18.41 17.91 -10.14
CA ASP A 93 -19.25 18.03 -8.94
C ASP A 93 -18.53 18.79 -7.82
N PHE A 94 -17.21 19.03 -7.93
CA PHE A 94 -16.43 19.73 -6.92
C PHE A 94 -16.56 21.26 -7.04
N PRO A 95 -16.72 21.99 -5.92
CA PRO A 95 -16.87 23.45 -5.89
C PRO A 95 -15.52 24.18 -5.97
N ALA A 96 -14.64 23.78 -6.89
CA ALA A 96 -13.33 24.40 -7.05
C ALA A 96 -13.31 25.45 -8.16
N ARG A 97 -12.57 26.55 -7.93
CA ARG A 97 -12.37 27.59 -8.95
C ARG A 97 -11.53 27.14 -10.15
N ASN A 98 -10.70 26.11 -9.97
CA ASN A 98 -9.90 25.52 -11.04
C ASN A 98 -9.91 23.99 -10.96
N GLN A 99 -9.75 23.34 -12.11
CA GLN A 99 -9.90 21.89 -12.25
C GLN A 99 -8.76 21.10 -11.61
N HIS A 100 -7.54 21.66 -11.57
CA HIS A 100 -6.40 21.01 -10.92
C HIS A 100 -6.66 20.82 -9.42
N ALA A 101 -7.23 21.82 -8.75
CA ALA A 101 -7.60 21.71 -7.35
C ALA A 101 -8.76 20.74 -7.14
N ALA A 102 -9.77 20.73 -8.01
CA ALA A 102 -10.84 19.72 -7.98
C ALA A 102 -10.30 18.28 -8.10
N ALA A 103 -9.27 18.07 -8.93
CA ALA A 103 -8.65 16.74 -9.08
C ALA A 103 -7.96 16.30 -7.78
N ILE A 104 -7.27 17.21 -7.08
CA ILE A 104 -6.69 16.93 -5.76
C ILE A 104 -7.79 16.59 -4.75
N MET A 105 -8.90 17.34 -4.73
CA MET A 105 -10.05 17.05 -3.84
C MET A 105 -10.64 15.66 -4.13
N LEU A 106 -10.79 15.29 -5.40
CA LEU A 106 -11.23 13.95 -5.82
C LEU A 106 -10.34 12.88 -5.22
N MET A 107 -9.02 13.05 -5.35
CA MET A 107 -8.08 12.05 -4.86
C MET A 107 -8.00 11.98 -3.34
N ILE A 108 -8.15 13.11 -2.64
CA ILE A 108 -8.28 13.12 -1.17
C ILE A 108 -9.49 12.30 -0.73
N LEU A 109 -10.67 12.52 -1.34
CA LEU A 109 -11.86 11.74 -1.01
C LEU A 109 -11.71 10.26 -1.37
N ASN A 110 -11.04 9.94 -2.48
CA ASN A 110 -10.73 8.56 -2.85
C ASN A 110 -9.87 7.86 -1.79
N ASN A 111 -8.82 8.53 -1.30
CA ASN A 111 -7.94 7.97 -0.27
C ASN A 111 -8.63 7.73 1.09
N LEU A 112 -9.76 8.41 1.33
CA LEU A 112 -10.57 8.32 2.55
C LEU A 112 -11.87 7.53 2.35
N ASP A 113 -12.10 7.00 1.14
CA ASP A 113 -13.28 6.21 0.83
C ASP A 113 -13.31 4.95 1.70
N PRO A 114 -14.40 4.64 2.42
CA PRO A 114 -14.50 3.42 3.23
C PRO A 114 -14.26 2.11 2.47
N GLU A 115 -14.45 2.09 1.14
CA GLU A 115 -14.11 0.93 0.32
C GLU A 115 -12.61 0.83 0.01
N VAL A 116 -11.88 1.96 0.08
CA VAL A 116 -10.46 2.07 -0.27
C VAL A 116 -9.56 2.08 0.98
N ALA A 117 -9.93 2.87 1.99
CA ALA A 117 -9.14 3.16 3.17
C ALA A 117 -9.22 2.04 4.22
N GLN A 118 -8.10 1.78 4.89
CA GLN A 118 -8.02 0.76 5.93
C GLN A 118 -8.77 1.17 7.20
N PHE A 119 -8.61 2.42 7.66
CA PHE A 119 -9.33 2.99 8.81
C PHE A 119 -9.82 4.40 8.45
N PRO A 120 -10.95 4.50 7.72
CA PRO A 120 -11.39 5.76 7.11
C PRO A 120 -11.67 6.87 8.12
N GLN A 121 -12.24 6.56 9.29
CA GLN A 121 -12.56 7.57 10.31
C GLN A 121 -11.32 8.10 11.05
N GLU A 122 -10.22 7.34 11.07
CA GLU A 122 -8.90 7.77 11.57
C GLU A 122 -7.99 8.32 10.47
N LEU A 123 -8.54 8.54 9.27
CA LEU A 123 -7.87 9.08 8.09
C LEU A 123 -6.67 8.23 7.62
N VAL A 124 -6.68 6.92 7.92
CA VAL A 124 -5.64 5.96 7.52
C VAL A 124 -6.06 5.25 6.25
N THR A 125 -5.31 5.45 5.17
CA THR A 125 -5.55 4.75 3.90
C THR A 125 -5.00 3.32 3.91
N TYR A 126 -3.75 3.11 4.34
CA TYR A 126 -3.16 1.76 4.44
C TYR A 126 -1.90 1.72 5.32
N GLY A 127 -1.35 0.53 5.52
CA GLY A 127 -0.11 0.32 6.28
C GLY A 127 -0.27 0.50 7.78
N GLY A 128 -1.50 0.44 8.31
CA GLY A 128 -1.82 0.56 9.73
C GLY A 128 -1.78 1.99 10.29
N ASN A 129 -0.94 2.87 9.76
CA ASN A 129 -0.84 4.28 10.15
C ASN A 129 -0.50 5.24 9.01
N GLY A 130 -0.54 4.79 7.74
CA GLY A 130 -0.37 5.65 6.57
C GLY A 130 -1.58 6.54 6.36
N GLN A 131 -1.48 7.80 6.74
CA GLN A 131 -2.61 8.74 6.81
C GLN A 131 -2.67 9.73 5.64
N VAL A 132 -3.86 10.29 5.45
CA VAL A 132 -4.15 11.42 4.56
C VAL A 132 -3.99 12.74 5.30
N PHE A 133 -4.51 12.81 6.52
CA PHE A 133 -4.33 13.94 7.44
C PHE A 133 -4.20 13.41 8.88
N SER A 134 -3.68 14.23 9.78
CA SER A 134 -3.58 13.92 11.21
C SER A 134 -4.96 13.97 11.90
N ASN A 135 -5.86 14.86 11.45
CA ASN A 135 -7.20 15.05 12.04
C ASN A 135 -8.20 15.65 11.03
N TRP A 136 -9.48 15.63 11.39
CA TRP A 136 -10.57 16.11 10.51
C TRP A 136 -10.59 17.63 10.29
N ALA A 137 -10.00 18.44 11.18
CA ALA A 137 -9.91 19.88 10.92
C ALA A 137 -8.99 20.20 9.73
N GLN A 138 -7.88 19.48 9.61
CA GLN A 138 -6.97 19.58 8.47
C GLN A 138 -7.68 19.24 7.16
N PHE A 139 -8.48 18.17 7.15
CA PHE A 139 -9.31 17.80 5.99
C PHE A 139 -10.19 18.98 5.54
N TRP A 140 -10.98 19.57 6.46
CA TRP A 140 -11.91 20.65 6.12
C TRP A 140 -11.20 21.91 5.60
N LEU A 141 -10.10 22.29 6.23
CA LEU A 141 -9.32 23.46 5.81
C LEU A 141 -8.64 23.23 4.46
N THR A 142 -8.08 22.04 4.22
CA THR A 142 -7.52 21.68 2.91
C THR A 142 -8.57 21.73 1.82
N MET A 143 -9.76 21.16 2.05
CA MET A 143 -10.86 21.20 1.10
C MET A 143 -11.35 22.62 0.82
N GLN A 144 -11.41 23.48 1.85
CA GLN A 144 -11.73 24.89 1.71
C GLN A 144 -10.70 25.62 0.84
N TYR A 145 -9.41 25.45 1.13
CA TYR A 145 -8.34 26.11 0.37
C TYR A 145 -8.32 25.64 -1.09
N LEU A 146 -8.45 24.33 -1.35
CA LEU A 146 -8.52 23.79 -2.71
C LEU A 146 -9.75 24.32 -3.47
N SER A 147 -10.88 24.49 -2.80
CA SER A 147 -12.09 25.04 -3.41
C SER A 147 -11.90 26.50 -3.86
N GLN A 148 -11.13 27.29 -3.10
CA GLN A 148 -11.03 28.75 -3.28
C GLN A 148 -9.78 29.22 -4.03
N MET A 149 -8.74 28.38 -4.14
CA MET A 149 -7.46 28.78 -4.72
C MET A 149 -7.55 29.13 -6.21
N SER A 150 -6.74 30.09 -6.64
CA SER A 150 -6.53 30.38 -8.07
C SER A 150 -5.48 29.43 -8.68
N GLU A 151 -5.32 29.50 -10.01
CA GLU A 151 -4.22 28.82 -10.71
C GLU A 151 -2.84 29.42 -10.41
N GLU A 152 -2.78 30.58 -9.78
CA GLU A 152 -1.53 31.28 -9.41
C GLU A 152 -1.23 31.15 -7.92
N GLN A 153 -1.74 30.09 -7.30
CA GLN A 153 -1.46 29.76 -5.91
C GLN A 153 -0.97 28.31 -5.76
N THR A 154 -0.22 28.09 -4.69
CA THR A 154 0.20 26.78 -4.21
C THR A 154 -0.22 26.63 -2.75
N LEU A 155 -0.91 25.53 -2.44
CA LEU A 155 -1.19 25.09 -1.08
C LEU A 155 0.03 24.38 -0.49
N VAL A 156 0.54 24.88 0.64
CA VAL A 156 1.65 24.24 1.35
C VAL A 156 1.12 23.34 2.46
N MET A 157 1.44 22.05 2.38
CA MET A 157 1.02 21.03 3.34
C MET A 157 2.21 20.56 4.19
N CYS A 158 2.07 20.70 5.51
CA CYS A 158 3.08 20.32 6.50
C CYS A 158 2.57 19.17 7.37
N SER A 159 2.85 17.94 6.95
CA SER A 159 2.41 16.70 7.60
C SER A 159 0.91 16.73 7.93
N GLY A 160 0.09 16.90 6.89
CA GLY A 160 -1.36 17.05 6.99
C GLY A 160 -1.83 18.47 7.31
N HIS A 161 -1.04 19.31 8.00
CA HIS A 161 -1.45 20.69 8.29
C HIS A 161 -1.44 21.56 7.02
N PRO A 162 -2.58 22.16 6.62
CA PRO A 162 -2.60 23.11 5.51
C PRO A 162 -2.11 24.49 5.99
N LEU A 163 -0.82 24.76 5.80
CA LEU A 163 -0.19 26.00 6.25
C LEU A 163 -0.83 27.23 5.61
N GLY A 164 -1.24 27.11 4.34
CA GLY A 164 -1.99 28.14 3.64
C GLY A 164 -1.71 28.17 2.14
N LEU A 165 -2.38 29.12 1.47
CA LEU A 165 -2.20 29.41 0.05
C LEU A 165 -1.17 30.52 -0.13
N PHE A 166 -0.14 30.25 -0.93
CA PHE A 166 0.91 31.21 -1.25
C PHE A 166 0.91 31.52 -2.74
N PRO A 167 1.19 32.77 -3.17
CA PRO A 167 1.30 33.12 -4.59
C PRO A 167 2.38 32.29 -5.31
N SER A 168 2.08 31.88 -6.54
CA SER A 168 2.94 31.08 -7.41
C SER A 168 2.64 31.40 -8.89
N GLY A 169 3.23 30.65 -9.84
CA GLY A 169 2.87 30.73 -11.26
C GLY A 169 1.86 29.66 -11.69
N ALA A 170 1.16 29.87 -12.81
CA ALA A 170 0.20 28.90 -13.37
C ALA A 170 0.82 27.51 -13.63
N ALA A 171 2.09 27.45 -14.02
CA ALA A 171 2.84 26.21 -14.25
C ALA A 171 3.38 25.55 -12.96
N ALA A 172 3.26 26.20 -11.80
CA ALA A 172 3.71 25.63 -10.53
C ALA A 172 2.75 24.51 -10.05
N PRO A 173 3.19 23.65 -9.11
CA PRO A 173 2.30 22.71 -8.43
C PRO A 173 1.17 23.44 -7.69
N ARG A 174 -0.04 22.87 -7.70
CA ARG A 174 -1.15 23.39 -6.88
C ARG A 174 -1.02 23.04 -5.41
N ALA A 175 -0.28 21.98 -5.08
CA ALA A 175 0.06 21.62 -3.71
C ALA A 175 1.52 21.17 -3.61
N VAL A 176 2.18 21.51 -2.50
CA VAL A 176 3.48 20.97 -2.10
C VAL A 176 3.30 20.27 -0.76
N ILE A 177 3.59 18.97 -0.72
CA ILE A 177 3.26 18.11 0.42
C ILE A 177 4.54 17.55 1.04
N THR A 178 4.65 17.70 2.35
CA THR A 178 5.66 17.05 3.18
C THR A 178 4.95 16.21 4.23
N ASN A 179 5.40 14.99 4.49
CA ASN A 179 4.84 14.13 5.53
C ASN A 179 5.99 13.45 6.28
N GLY A 180 6.02 13.55 7.61
CA GLY A 180 7.02 12.85 8.42
C GLY A 180 8.44 13.37 8.26
N MET A 181 8.64 14.58 7.73
CA MET A 181 9.97 15.19 7.63
C MET A 181 10.47 15.58 9.03
N VAL A 182 11.56 14.97 9.46
CA VAL A 182 12.13 15.14 10.81
C VAL A 182 13.65 15.29 10.72
N ILE A 183 14.25 16.00 11.67
CA ILE A 183 15.71 16.04 11.84
C ILE A 183 16.21 14.61 12.14
N PRO A 184 17.19 14.04 11.42
CA PRO A 184 17.51 12.62 11.47
C PRO A 184 17.67 12.01 12.88
N ASN A 185 18.35 12.71 13.79
CA ASN A 185 18.55 12.26 15.19
C ASN A 185 17.25 12.12 16.00
N TYR A 186 16.12 12.60 15.47
CA TYR A 186 14.81 12.55 16.09
C TYR A 186 13.81 11.70 15.29
N SER A 187 14.25 10.95 14.29
CA SER A 187 13.38 10.17 13.40
C SER A 187 12.95 8.80 13.95
N SER A 188 13.27 8.48 15.20
CA SER A 188 12.92 7.19 15.79
C SER A 188 11.41 6.98 15.89
N ARG A 189 10.99 5.71 15.92
CA ARG A 189 9.57 5.34 16.07
C ARG A 189 8.89 6.00 17.27
N GLN A 190 9.56 5.98 18.42
CA GLN A 190 9.01 6.59 19.66
C GLN A 190 8.83 8.10 19.53
N ASN A 191 9.76 8.78 18.85
CA ASN A 191 9.63 10.21 18.60
C ASN A 191 8.47 10.49 17.63
N TYR A 192 8.30 9.67 16.59
CA TYR A 192 7.13 9.74 15.72
C TYR A 192 5.83 9.59 16.51
N ASP A 193 5.70 8.57 17.35
CA ASP A 193 4.46 8.32 18.10
C ASP A 193 4.11 9.51 19.03
N ASN A 194 5.11 10.10 19.69
CA ASN A 194 4.93 11.32 20.49
C ASN A 194 4.56 12.54 19.63
N MET A 195 5.27 12.79 18.52
CA MET A 195 5.00 13.91 17.62
C MET A 195 3.63 13.81 16.94
N PHE A 196 3.20 12.59 16.63
CA PHE A 196 1.89 12.32 16.06
C PHE A 196 0.80 12.70 17.06
N ALA A 197 0.87 12.21 18.29
CA ALA A 197 -0.07 12.56 19.37
C ALA A 197 -0.08 14.06 19.70
N LEU A 198 1.07 14.75 19.60
CA LEU A 198 1.19 16.20 19.73
C LEU A 198 0.54 16.98 18.56
N GLY A 199 0.18 16.30 17.46
CA GLY A 199 -0.39 16.92 16.26
C GLY A 199 0.63 17.74 15.45
N VAL A 200 1.92 17.36 15.48
CA VAL A 200 3.00 18.07 14.78
C VAL A 200 3.60 17.28 13.61
N THR A 201 3.21 16.01 13.44
CA THR A 201 3.58 15.20 12.27
C THR A 201 2.50 14.16 11.95
N MET A 202 2.66 13.45 10.84
CA MET A 202 1.91 12.24 10.48
C MET A 202 2.78 11.37 9.57
N PHE A 203 2.49 10.07 9.53
CA PHE A 203 3.13 9.16 8.59
C PHE A 203 2.28 9.07 7.33
N GLY A 204 2.76 9.63 6.22
CA GLY A 204 2.02 9.67 4.96
C GLY A 204 2.15 8.41 4.10
N GLN A 205 2.94 7.42 4.52
CA GLN A 205 3.40 6.35 3.63
C GLN A 205 3.93 6.97 2.30
N MET A 206 3.65 6.36 1.16
CA MET A 206 3.95 6.86 -0.18
C MET A 206 2.72 7.56 -0.77
N THR A 207 1.61 6.83 -0.89
CA THR A 207 0.41 7.28 -1.64
C THR A 207 -0.76 7.72 -0.77
N ALA A 208 -0.69 7.48 0.55
CA ALA A 208 -1.74 7.89 1.49
C ALA A 208 -1.70 9.42 1.71
N GLY A 209 -0.56 9.94 2.12
CA GLY A 209 -0.36 11.36 2.41
C GLY A 209 -0.06 12.22 1.18
N SER A 210 0.15 11.61 0.01
CA SER A 210 0.28 12.31 -1.28
C SER A 210 -0.99 12.27 -2.12
N TYR A 211 -2.08 11.73 -1.56
CA TYR A 211 -3.42 11.76 -2.17
C TYR A 211 -3.47 11.03 -3.51
N CYS A 212 -2.99 9.79 -3.57
CA CYS A 212 -3.00 9.09 -4.85
C CYS A 212 -3.10 7.57 -4.79
N TYR A 213 -3.55 7.01 -3.66
CA TYR A 213 -3.74 5.58 -3.54
C TYR A 213 -4.94 5.15 -4.39
N ILE A 214 -4.83 4.05 -5.15
CA ILE A 214 -5.89 3.59 -6.07
C ILE A 214 -6.34 2.16 -5.74
N GLY A 215 -6.27 1.82 -4.46
CA GLY A 215 -6.59 0.49 -3.98
C GLY A 215 -5.48 -0.54 -4.28
N PRO A 216 -5.84 -1.82 -4.21
CA PRO A 216 -4.88 -2.92 -4.18
C PRO A 216 -4.26 -3.26 -5.53
N GLN A 217 -4.81 -2.77 -6.64
CA GLN A 217 -4.32 -3.07 -7.99
C GLN A 217 -2.84 -2.69 -8.19
N GLY A 218 -2.35 -1.67 -7.48
CA GLY A 218 -0.93 -1.30 -7.47
C GLY A 218 -0.03 -2.43 -6.98
N ILE A 219 -0.45 -3.12 -5.93
CA ILE A 219 0.31 -4.23 -5.35
C ILE A 219 0.15 -5.49 -6.22
N VAL A 220 -1.05 -5.77 -6.73
CA VAL A 220 -1.26 -6.91 -7.63
C VAL A 220 -0.37 -6.79 -8.87
N HIS A 221 -0.32 -5.60 -9.49
CA HIS A 221 0.57 -5.32 -10.62
C HIS A 221 2.03 -5.49 -10.23
N GLY A 222 2.48 -4.80 -9.19
CA GLY A 222 3.88 -4.85 -8.73
C GLY A 222 4.34 -6.28 -8.46
N THR A 223 3.56 -7.07 -7.73
CA THR A 223 3.87 -8.48 -7.47
C THR A 223 3.85 -9.34 -8.72
N THR A 224 2.95 -9.08 -9.68
CA THR A 224 2.94 -9.80 -10.97
C THR A 224 4.26 -9.58 -11.70
N ILE A 225 4.72 -8.32 -11.80
CA ILE A 225 5.99 -7.97 -12.42
C ILE A 225 7.18 -8.57 -11.67
N THR A 226 7.17 -8.55 -10.34
CA THR A 226 8.23 -9.18 -9.54
C THR A 226 8.33 -10.68 -9.81
N VAL A 227 7.21 -11.40 -9.83
CA VAL A 227 7.19 -12.86 -10.07
C VAL A 227 7.62 -13.21 -11.49
N LEU A 228 7.16 -12.45 -12.51
CA LEU A 228 7.58 -12.63 -13.90
C LEU A 228 9.10 -12.43 -14.07
N ASN A 229 9.65 -11.36 -13.48
CA ASN A 229 11.08 -11.09 -13.55
C ASN A 229 11.90 -12.10 -12.72
N ALA A 230 11.40 -12.57 -11.57
CA ALA A 230 12.03 -13.66 -10.82
C ALA A 230 12.07 -14.96 -11.64
N GLY A 231 10.99 -15.26 -12.35
CA GLY A 231 10.91 -16.37 -13.29
C GLY A 231 11.99 -16.32 -14.36
N ARG A 232 12.14 -15.17 -15.03
CA ARG A 232 13.18 -14.99 -16.05
C ARG A 232 14.59 -15.05 -15.46
N LYS A 233 14.83 -14.35 -14.36
CA LYS A 233 16.18 -14.20 -13.79
C LYS A 233 16.70 -15.47 -13.14
N TYR A 234 15.87 -16.18 -12.38
CA TYR A 234 16.33 -17.31 -11.56
C TYR A 234 15.90 -18.69 -12.06
N LEU A 235 14.79 -18.76 -12.81
CA LEU A 235 14.34 -20.02 -13.42
C LEU A 235 14.66 -20.11 -14.91
N GLY A 236 15.14 -19.02 -15.53
CA GLY A 236 15.49 -18.98 -16.96
C GLY A 236 14.28 -19.18 -17.87
N THR A 237 13.07 -18.80 -17.44
CA THR A 237 11.84 -19.03 -18.22
C THR A 237 10.90 -17.83 -18.21
N GLU A 238 10.23 -17.61 -19.33
CA GLU A 238 9.15 -16.62 -19.48
C GLU A 238 7.77 -17.21 -19.17
N ASP A 239 7.63 -18.54 -19.22
CA ASP A 239 6.39 -19.26 -18.94
C ASP A 239 6.46 -19.93 -17.56
N LEU A 240 5.69 -19.41 -16.62
CA LEU A 240 5.62 -19.93 -15.26
C LEU A 240 4.56 -21.03 -15.08
N ALA A 241 3.97 -21.53 -16.16
CA ALA A 241 3.00 -22.61 -16.09
C ALA A 241 3.61 -23.88 -15.45
N GLY A 242 3.06 -24.28 -14.31
CA GLY A 242 3.56 -25.40 -13.50
C GLY A 242 4.70 -25.07 -12.54
N LYS A 243 5.17 -23.81 -12.49
CA LYS A 243 6.09 -23.32 -11.47
C LYS A 243 5.33 -22.95 -10.20
N VAL A 244 5.96 -23.17 -9.05
CA VAL A 244 5.34 -22.95 -7.73
C VAL A 244 6.02 -21.81 -7.00
N PHE A 245 5.22 -20.81 -6.64
CA PHE A 245 5.61 -19.66 -5.80
C PHE A 245 4.97 -19.80 -4.42
N VAL A 246 5.80 -19.92 -3.38
CA VAL A 246 5.37 -20.01 -1.98
C VAL A 246 5.67 -18.70 -1.25
N THR A 247 4.69 -18.17 -0.52
CA THR A 247 4.82 -16.94 0.26
C THR A 247 3.87 -16.94 1.47
N SER A 248 3.81 -15.82 2.19
CA SER A 248 3.06 -15.65 3.43
C SER A 248 2.28 -14.32 3.48
N GLY A 249 1.22 -14.32 4.28
CA GLY A 249 0.41 -13.15 4.59
C GLY A 249 -0.68 -12.87 3.55
N LEU A 250 -1.88 -12.57 4.04
CA LEU A 250 -3.04 -12.13 3.26
C LEU A 250 -3.66 -10.83 3.79
N GLY A 251 -2.85 -10.06 4.52
CA GLY A 251 -3.16 -8.71 5.01
C GLY A 251 -3.32 -7.68 3.88
N GLY A 252 -3.30 -6.39 4.21
CA GLY A 252 -3.62 -5.30 3.26
C GLY A 252 -2.90 -5.39 1.91
N MET A 253 -1.57 -5.40 1.93
CA MET A 253 -0.74 -5.53 0.73
C MET A 253 -0.51 -7.00 0.34
N SER A 254 -0.18 -7.87 1.30
CA SER A 254 0.19 -9.27 1.03
C SER A 254 -0.96 -10.12 0.48
N GLY A 255 -2.20 -9.68 0.69
CA GLY A 255 -3.40 -10.26 0.07
C GLY A 255 -3.40 -10.24 -1.45
N ALA A 256 -2.59 -9.39 -2.11
CA ALA A 256 -2.49 -9.33 -3.56
C ALA A 256 -1.69 -10.49 -4.18
N GLN A 257 -0.80 -11.12 -3.41
CA GLN A 257 0.14 -12.14 -3.90
C GLN A 257 -0.53 -13.36 -4.56
N PRO A 258 -1.63 -13.94 -4.04
CA PRO A 258 -2.30 -15.07 -4.68
C PRO A 258 -2.86 -14.70 -6.06
N LYS A 259 -3.39 -13.49 -6.22
CA LYS A 259 -3.92 -13.01 -7.51
C LYS A 259 -2.78 -12.75 -8.49
N ALA A 260 -1.71 -12.11 -8.03
CA ALA A 260 -0.53 -11.84 -8.83
C ALA A 260 0.13 -13.13 -9.36
N ALA A 261 0.22 -14.17 -8.52
CA ALA A 261 0.72 -15.49 -8.93
C ALA A 261 -0.09 -16.09 -10.09
N VAL A 262 -1.43 -16.01 -10.01
CA VAL A 262 -2.33 -16.49 -11.06
C VAL A 262 -2.16 -15.68 -12.36
N ILE A 263 -2.06 -14.36 -12.27
CA ILE A 263 -1.85 -13.47 -13.44
C ILE A 263 -0.49 -13.76 -14.09
N ALA A 264 0.55 -13.95 -13.29
CA ALA A 264 1.87 -14.37 -13.76
C ALA A 264 1.86 -15.77 -14.40
N GLY A 265 0.82 -16.57 -14.15
CA GLY A 265 0.62 -17.90 -14.73
C GLY A 265 1.19 -19.04 -13.88
N CYS A 266 1.58 -18.78 -12.64
CA CYS A 266 2.18 -19.77 -11.75
C CYS A 266 1.17 -20.29 -10.70
N ILE A 267 1.61 -21.28 -9.92
CA ILE A 267 0.89 -21.83 -8.78
C ILE A 267 1.31 -21.02 -7.56
N GLY A 268 0.39 -20.22 -7.02
CA GLY A 268 0.64 -19.43 -5.81
C GLY A 268 0.20 -20.19 -4.56
N VAL A 269 1.08 -20.40 -3.60
CA VAL A 269 0.75 -20.99 -2.30
C VAL A 269 1.03 -19.95 -1.22
N VAL A 270 0.00 -19.52 -0.49
CA VAL A 270 0.12 -18.45 0.50
C VAL A 270 -0.36 -18.94 1.85
N ALA A 271 0.53 -18.94 2.84
CA ALA A 271 0.20 -19.28 4.22
C ALA A 271 -0.31 -18.04 4.99
N GLU A 272 -1.38 -18.22 5.75
CA GLU A 272 -1.97 -17.18 6.59
C GLU A 272 -2.59 -17.82 7.84
N VAL A 273 -2.34 -17.21 9.00
CA VAL A 273 -2.82 -17.69 10.31
C VAL A 273 -4.22 -17.16 10.63
N SER A 274 -4.62 -16.02 10.06
CA SER A 274 -5.95 -15.44 10.22
C SER A 274 -6.92 -16.05 9.19
N LEU A 275 -7.87 -16.85 9.67
CA LEU A 275 -8.96 -17.38 8.84
C LEU A 275 -9.77 -16.27 8.18
N GLU A 276 -10.02 -15.17 8.90
CA GLU A 276 -10.76 -14.02 8.39
C GLU A 276 -10.06 -13.42 7.15
N ALA A 277 -8.74 -13.28 7.17
CA ALA A 277 -7.98 -12.78 6.03
C ALA A 277 -8.11 -13.73 4.82
N LEU A 278 -8.00 -15.04 5.03
CA LEU A 278 -8.19 -16.04 3.98
C LEU A 278 -9.58 -15.98 3.35
N GLU A 279 -10.63 -15.99 4.18
CA GLU A 279 -12.03 -15.95 3.75
C GLU A 279 -12.32 -14.64 2.99
N LYS A 280 -11.80 -13.52 3.48
CA LYS A 280 -11.89 -12.22 2.79
C LYS A 280 -11.28 -12.27 1.39
N ARG A 281 -10.08 -12.83 1.23
CA ARG A 281 -9.42 -12.93 -0.08
C ARG A 281 -10.09 -13.94 -1.01
N GLN A 282 -10.69 -14.99 -0.46
CA GLN A 282 -11.50 -15.92 -1.24
C GLN A 282 -12.80 -15.28 -1.73
N ALA A 283 -13.51 -14.55 -0.86
CA ALA A 283 -14.73 -13.82 -1.23
C ALA A 283 -14.47 -12.76 -2.32
N GLN A 284 -13.28 -12.14 -2.30
CA GLN A 284 -12.83 -11.20 -3.35
C GLN A 284 -12.45 -11.88 -4.67
N GLY A 285 -12.41 -13.22 -4.74
CA GLY A 285 -11.95 -13.95 -5.93
C GLY A 285 -10.44 -13.80 -6.19
N TRP A 286 -9.66 -13.46 -5.16
CA TRP A 286 -8.19 -13.37 -5.25
C TRP A 286 -7.53 -14.69 -4.87
N LEU A 287 -8.18 -15.46 -4.00
CA LEU A 287 -7.77 -16.78 -3.55
C LEU A 287 -8.75 -17.86 -4.04
N HIS A 288 -8.29 -18.89 -4.75
CA HIS A 288 -9.20 -19.91 -5.30
C HIS A 288 -9.60 -20.99 -4.29
N LYS A 289 -8.65 -21.44 -3.45
CA LYS A 289 -8.85 -22.54 -2.50
C LYS A 289 -8.24 -22.21 -1.15
N ILE A 290 -8.90 -22.66 -0.07
CA ILE A 290 -8.38 -22.61 1.29
C ILE A 290 -8.23 -24.05 1.78
N GLU A 291 -7.05 -24.39 2.29
CA GLU A 291 -6.74 -25.69 2.89
C GLU A 291 -6.26 -25.52 4.32
N ARG A 292 -6.67 -26.44 5.20
CA ARG A 292 -6.24 -26.49 6.61
C ARG A 292 -5.24 -27.62 6.88
N ASP A 293 -5.10 -28.53 5.93
CA ASP A 293 -4.27 -29.72 6.05
C ASP A 293 -3.11 -29.65 5.06
N LEU A 294 -1.89 -29.78 5.58
CA LEU A 294 -0.67 -29.68 4.78
C LEU A 294 -0.59 -30.80 3.72
N ASP A 295 -1.07 -32.01 4.00
CA ASP A 295 -1.07 -33.09 3.00
C ASP A 295 -2.01 -32.81 1.82
N ARG A 296 -3.12 -32.11 2.07
CA ARG A 296 -3.98 -31.56 1.02
C ARG A 296 -3.32 -30.43 0.23
N VAL A 297 -2.54 -29.57 0.88
CA VAL A 297 -1.75 -28.52 0.20
C VAL A 297 -0.76 -29.17 -0.76
N ILE A 298 0.05 -30.12 -0.27
CA ILE A 298 1.05 -30.83 -1.07
C ILE A 298 0.42 -31.55 -2.28
N ARG A 299 -0.70 -32.27 -2.07
CA ARG A 299 -1.43 -32.93 -3.17
C ARG A 299 -1.89 -31.95 -4.24
N ARG A 300 -2.42 -30.80 -3.84
CA ARG A 300 -2.87 -29.76 -4.78
C ARG A 300 -1.71 -29.11 -5.53
N ILE A 301 -0.57 -28.90 -4.88
CA ILE A 301 0.64 -28.44 -5.57
C ILE A 301 1.00 -29.42 -6.68
N ARG A 302 1.12 -30.72 -6.37
CA ARG A 302 1.45 -31.76 -7.37
C ARG A 302 0.43 -31.82 -8.50
N GLU A 303 -0.87 -31.77 -8.18
CA GLU A 303 -1.93 -31.76 -9.19
C GLU A 303 -1.80 -30.55 -10.13
N ALA A 304 -1.64 -29.36 -9.56
CA ALA A 304 -1.52 -28.12 -10.32
C ALA A 304 -0.23 -28.08 -11.17
N LYS A 305 0.90 -28.60 -10.65
CA LYS A 305 2.15 -28.76 -11.42
C LYS A 305 1.92 -29.68 -12.63
N ARG A 306 1.29 -30.84 -12.42
CA ARG A 306 0.98 -31.81 -13.48
C ARG A 306 0.07 -31.24 -14.56
N THR A 307 -0.97 -30.48 -14.17
CA THR A 307 -1.91 -29.88 -15.13
C THR A 307 -1.45 -28.52 -15.67
N LYS A 308 -0.31 -28.00 -15.20
CA LYS A 308 0.18 -26.65 -15.48
C LYS A 308 -0.89 -25.56 -15.29
N LYS A 309 -1.76 -25.73 -14.29
CA LYS A 309 -2.89 -24.82 -14.06
C LYS A 309 -2.48 -23.72 -13.10
N ALA A 310 -2.57 -22.47 -13.54
CA ALA A 310 -2.41 -21.31 -12.66
C ALA A 310 -3.52 -21.30 -11.60
N VAL A 311 -3.14 -21.37 -10.32
CA VAL A 311 -4.09 -21.46 -9.20
C VAL A 311 -3.47 -20.88 -7.93
N SER A 312 -4.26 -20.14 -7.15
CA SER A 312 -3.91 -19.73 -5.81
C SER A 312 -4.48 -20.68 -4.74
N ILE A 313 -3.61 -21.14 -3.86
CA ILE A 313 -3.90 -22.04 -2.74
C ILE A 313 -3.54 -21.30 -1.45
N GLY A 314 -4.53 -21.02 -0.62
CA GLY A 314 -4.33 -20.49 0.73
C GLY A 314 -4.20 -21.63 1.73
N TYR A 315 -3.14 -21.60 2.53
CA TYR A 315 -2.98 -22.50 3.67
C TYR A 315 -3.36 -21.75 4.94
N HIS A 316 -4.40 -22.23 5.63
CA HIS A 316 -4.77 -21.75 6.96
C HIS A 316 -3.87 -22.39 8.00
N GLY A 317 -2.81 -21.67 8.35
CA GLY A 317 -1.78 -22.11 9.28
C GLY A 317 -0.50 -21.30 9.12
N ASN A 318 0.48 -21.62 9.94
CA ASN A 318 1.73 -20.86 9.98
C ASN A 318 2.62 -21.17 8.76
N VAL A 319 3.21 -20.13 8.15
CA VAL A 319 4.14 -20.30 7.01
C VAL A 319 5.34 -21.18 7.37
N VAL A 320 5.80 -21.15 8.62
CA VAL A 320 6.92 -22.01 9.06
C VAL A 320 6.55 -23.48 8.96
N SER A 321 5.32 -23.86 9.33
CA SER A 321 4.84 -25.24 9.15
C SER A 321 4.80 -25.65 7.68
N LEU A 322 4.43 -24.73 6.79
CA LEU A 322 4.46 -24.99 5.34
C LEU A 322 5.91 -25.18 4.83
N TRP A 323 6.84 -24.33 5.25
CA TRP A 323 8.25 -24.45 4.87
C TRP A 323 8.87 -25.75 5.38
N GLU A 324 8.67 -26.08 6.66
CA GLU A 324 9.16 -27.32 7.27
C GLU A 324 8.54 -28.55 6.58
N ARG A 325 7.25 -28.51 6.23
CA ARG A 325 6.61 -29.59 5.47
C ARG A 325 7.20 -29.77 4.07
N LEU A 326 7.52 -28.68 3.37
CA LEU A 326 8.15 -28.73 2.05
C LEU A 326 9.56 -29.33 2.12
N VAL A 327 10.33 -29.00 3.16
CA VAL A 327 11.60 -29.67 3.47
C VAL A 327 11.38 -31.16 3.66
N GLU A 328 10.39 -31.53 4.47
CA GLU A 328 10.09 -32.93 4.77
C GLU A 328 9.71 -33.71 3.50
N GLU A 329 8.91 -33.13 2.60
CA GLU A 329 8.59 -33.75 1.30
C GLU A 329 9.85 -33.93 0.44
N LYS A 330 10.73 -32.94 0.40
CA LYS A 330 11.99 -33.01 -0.36
C LYS A 330 12.91 -34.10 0.19
N GLU A 331 13.04 -34.21 1.51
CA GLU A 331 13.84 -35.23 2.17
C GLU A 331 13.25 -36.64 1.97
N LYS A 332 11.91 -36.79 2.04
CA LYS A 332 11.25 -38.10 1.89
C LYS A 332 11.17 -38.59 0.45
N THR A 333 10.92 -37.70 -0.50
CA THR A 333 10.58 -38.08 -1.89
C THR A 333 11.66 -37.69 -2.91
N GLY A 334 12.60 -36.82 -2.53
CA GLY A 334 13.55 -36.19 -3.45
C GLY A 334 12.94 -35.11 -4.35
N GLU A 335 11.63 -34.89 -4.31
CA GLU A 335 10.93 -33.92 -5.15
C GLU A 335 11.02 -32.50 -4.56
N LEU A 336 11.54 -31.55 -5.34
CA LEU A 336 11.48 -30.13 -4.97
C LEU A 336 10.15 -29.53 -5.46
N LEU A 337 9.23 -29.32 -4.54
CA LEU A 337 7.88 -28.86 -4.88
C LEU A 337 7.78 -27.35 -5.13
N VAL A 338 8.70 -26.57 -4.58
CA VAL A 338 8.73 -25.10 -4.66
C VAL A 338 9.87 -24.62 -5.55
N ASP A 339 9.57 -23.71 -6.47
CA ASP A 339 10.55 -23.12 -7.38
C ASP A 339 11.00 -21.74 -6.88
N LEU A 340 10.03 -20.91 -6.44
CA LEU A 340 10.20 -19.54 -5.97
C LEU A 340 9.64 -19.38 -4.55
N GLY A 341 10.36 -18.68 -3.68
CA GLY A 341 9.97 -18.43 -2.29
C GLY A 341 10.10 -16.96 -1.89
N SER A 342 9.17 -16.46 -1.10
CA SER A 342 9.30 -15.15 -0.44
C SER A 342 8.53 -15.12 0.89
N ASP A 343 8.50 -13.96 1.54
CA ASP A 343 7.75 -13.71 2.76
C ASP A 343 7.20 -12.28 2.74
N GLN A 344 5.92 -12.11 3.10
CA GLN A 344 5.29 -10.80 3.23
C GLN A 344 4.47 -10.68 4.53
N THR A 345 4.91 -11.37 5.58
CA THR A 345 4.47 -11.09 6.96
C THR A 345 4.87 -9.66 7.36
N SER A 346 4.29 -9.10 8.41
CA SER A 346 4.59 -7.71 8.82
C SER A 346 5.78 -7.66 9.79
N CYS A 347 6.94 -8.16 9.35
CA CYS A 347 8.19 -8.17 10.14
C CYS A 347 8.79 -6.77 10.40
N HIS A 348 8.23 -5.69 9.85
CA HIS A 348 8.55 -4.32 10.30
C HIS A 348 7.98 -4.02 11.69
N ASN A 349 7.07 -4.85 12.20
CA ASN A 349 6.51 -4.77 13.54
C ASN A 349 6.23 -6.17 14.13
N PRO A 350 7.25 -7.02 14.28
CA PRO A 350 7.08 -8.46 14.48
C PRO A 350 6.48 -8.79 15.86
N TYR A 351 6.69 -7.92 16.85
CA TYR A 351 6.30 -8.16 18.25
C TYR A 351 4.94 -7.58 18.62
N ASN A 352 4.25 -6.87 17.72
CA ASN A 352 2.93 -6.27 17.98
C ASN A 352 1.87 -6.84 17.01
N GLY A 353 1.89 -8.16 16.80
CA GLY A 353 0.93 -8.85 15.92
C GLY A 353 1.26 -8.77 14.42
N GLY A 354 2.48 -8.36 14.05
CA GLY A 354 2.93 -8.36 12.66
C GLY A 354 3.46 -9.73 12.19
N TYR A 355 3.99 -10.55 13.10
CA TYR A 355 4.46 -11.90 12.86
C TYR A 355 3.94 -12.83 13.97
N TYR A 356 3.41 -14.00 13.60
CA TYR A 356 2.84 -14.96 14.55
C TYR A 356 3.77 -16.18 14.68
N PRO A 357 4.20 -16.55 15.89
CA PRO A 357 5.12 -17.66 16.09
C PRO A 357 4.47 -19.02 15.79
N VAL A 358 5.20 -19.93 15.15
CA VAL A 358 4.73 -21.28 14.78
C VAL A 358 4.38 -22.17 15.98
N GLN A 359 4.88 -21.83 17.16
CA GLN A 359 4.68 -22.58 18.40
C GLN A 359 3.28 -22.38 18.99
N LEU A 360 2.55 -21.35 18.56
CA LEU A 360 1.23 -21.00 19.10
C LEU A 360 0.20 -21.01 17.99
N GLU A 361 -1.03 -21.39 18.33
CA GLU A 361 -2.18 -21.16 17.47
C GLU A 361 -2.54 -19.67 17.42
N TYR A 362 -3.26 -19.22 16.39
CA TYR A 362 -3.53 -17.80 16.16
C TYR A 362 -4.19 -17.10 17.37
N VAL A 363 -5.21 -17.72 17.96
CA VAL A 363 -5.95 -17.16 19.11
C VAL A 363 -5.05 -17.11 20.35
N GLU A 364 -4.30 -18.18 20.63
CA GLU A 364 -3.35 -18.22 21.74
C GLU A 364 -2.25 -17.17 21.59
N ALA A 365 -1.76 -16.97 20.37
CA ALA A 365 -0.76 -15.96 20.07
C ALA A 365 -1.26 -14.53 20.35
N GLN A 366 -2.55 -14.24 20.14
CA GLN A 366 -3.15 -12.95 20.50
C GLN A 366 -3.23 -12.76 22.02
N GLU A 367 -3.57 -13.81 22.77
CA GLU A 367 -3.59 -13.76 24.24
C GLU A 367 -2.19 -13.56 24.81
N VAL A 368 -1.19 -14.32 24.33
CA VAL A 368 0.20 -14.21 24.76
C VAL A 368 0.79 -12.85 24.38
N LEU A 369 0.46 -12.31 23.21
CA LEU A 369 0.85 -10.95 22.82
C LEU A 369 0.34 -9.90 23.83
N ALA A 370 -0.90 -10.05 24.30
CA ALA A 370 -1.52 -9.09 25.22
C ALA A 370 -1.03 -9.25 26.67
N MET A 371 -0.87 -10.49 27.14
CA MET A 371 -0.60 -10.79 28.54
C MET A 371 0.88 -10.98 28.87
N GLU A 372 1.68 -11.48 27.92
CA GLU A 372 3.08 -11.86 28.12
C GLU A 372 3.97 -11.41 26.93
N PRO A 373 4.11 -10.10 26.68
CA PRO A 373 4.79 -9.58 25.49
C PRO A 373 6.26 -10.02 25.35
N ASP A 374 6.98 -10.19 26.46
CA ASP A 374 8.35 -10.70 26.43
C ASP A 374 8.41 -12.16 25.98
N ARG A 375 7.47 -12.99 26.46
CA ARG A 375 7.32 -14.38 26.02
C ARG A 375 6.94 -14.44 24.54
N PHE A 376 6.01 -13.59 24.10
CA PHE A 376 5.65 -13.46 22.69
C PHE A 376 6.87 -13.16 21.83
N ARG A 377 7.68 -12.16 22.21
CA ARG A 377 8.92 -11.79 21.53
C ARG A 377 9.89 -12.97 21.42
N SER A 378 10.13 -13.70 22.52
CA SER A 378 11.04 -14.86 22.49
C SER A 378 10.54 -15.96 21.54
N LEU A 379 9.23 -16.21 21.51
CA LEU A 379 8.62 -17.20 20.60
C LEU A 379 8.73 -16.76 19.13
N VAL A 380 8.49 -15.48 18.84
CA VAL A 380 8.66 -14.90 17.50
C VAL A 380 10.10 -15.09 17.01
N GLN A 381 11.09 -14.77 17.85
CA GLN A 381 12.50 -14.95 17.50
C GLN A 381 12.84 -16.42 17.21
N ALA A 382 12.38 -17.34 18.05
CA ALA A 382 12.59 -18.77 17.82
C ALA A 382 11.90 -19.28 16.53
N SER A 383 10.73 -18.73 16.19
CA SER A 383 10.00 -19.05 14.95
C SER A 383 10.74 -18.54 13.71
N LEU A 384 11.30 -17.32 13.75
CA LEU A 384 12.09 -16.74 12.65
C LEU A 384 13.32 -17.61 12.34
N VAL A 385 14.02 -18.09 13.38
CA VAL A 385 15.18 -19.00 13.22
C VAL A 385 14.76 -20.28 12.50
N ARG A 386 13.64 -20.89 12.89
CA ARG A 386 13.11 -22.10 12.23
C ARG A 386 12.70 -21.84 10.78
N GLN A 387 12.05 -20.71 10.51
CA GLN A 387 11.66 -20.32 9.16
C GLN A 387 12.87 -20.24 8.22
N VAL A 388 13.91 -19.52 8.65
CA VAL A 388 15.15 -19.37 7.88
C VAL A 388 15.85 -20.70 7.69
N ALA A 389 15.91 -21.56 8.71
CA ALA A 389 16.52 -22.87 8.58
C ALA A 389 15.85 -23.74 7.50
N ALA A 390 14.51 -23.72 7.43
CA ALA A 390 13.77 -24.42 6.40
C ALA A 390 13.97 -23.81 5.00
N ILE A 391 13.99 -22.47 4.90
CA ILE A 391 14.29 -21.75 3.65
C ILE A 391 15.70 -22.10 3.16
N ASN A 392 16.71 -22.13 4.05
CA ASN A 392 18.10 -22.47 3.72
C ASN A 392 18.20 -23.87 3.10
N LYS A 393 17.56 -24.87 3.71
CA LYS A 393 17.54 -26.24 3.19
C LYS A 393 16.91 -26.34 1.79
N LEU A 394 15.80 -25.64 1.57
CA LEU A 394 15.12 -25.63 0.27
C LEU A 394 15.93 -24.86 -0.78
N ALA A 395 16.57 -23.77 -0.39
CA ALA A 395 17.42 -22.98 -1.27
C ALA A 395 18.66 -23.77 -1.72
N GLU A 396 19.29 -24.51 -0.80
CA GLU A 396 20.38 -25.45 -1.12
C GLU A 396 19.94 -26.56 -2.06
N SER A 397 18.66 -26.90 -2.06
CA SER A 397 18.05 -27.87 -2.95
C SER A 397 17.64 -27.30 -4.32
N GLY A 398 17.80 -25.99 -4.55
CA GLY A 398 17.53 -25.31 -5.82
C GLY A 398 16.33 -24.36 -5.84
N MET A 399 15.64 -24.13 -4.71
CA MET A 399 14.64 -23.07 -4.61
C MET A 399 15.31 -21.68 -4.63
N PHE A 400 14.72 -20.70 -5.31
CA PHE A 400 15.17 -19.32 -5.16
C PHE A 400 14.30 -18.56 -4.16
N PHE A 401 14.93 -17.90 -3.17
CA PHE A 401 14.24 -17.08 -2.16
C PHE A 401 14.66 -15.61 -2.24
N TRP A 402 13.72 -14.69 -2.03
CA TRP A 402 14.00 -13.25 -1.86
C TRP A 402 13.18 -12.62 -0.74
N ASP A 403 13.73 -11.55 -0.15
CA ASP A 403 13.02 -10.70 0.82
C ASP A 403 12.12 -9.68 0.12
N TYR A 404 10.86 -9.57 0.53
CA TYR A 404 9.87 -8.69 -0.10
C TYR A 404 9.90 -7.25 0.46
N GLY A 405 10.97 -6.85 1.16
CA GLY A 405 11.10 -5.52 1.76
C GLY A 405 10.25 -5.34 3.02
N ASN A 406 9.94 -6.44 3.71
CA ASN A 406 9.12 -6.46 4.93
C ASN A 406 9.94 -6.55 6.22
N ALA A 407 11.28 -6.39 6.13
CA ALA A 407 12.25 -6.54 7.20
C ALA A 407 12.39 -7.97 7.77
N PHE A 408 11.94 -9.00 7.03
CA PHE A 408 12.03 -10.39 7.48
C PHE A 408 13.47 -10.83 7.75
N LEU A 409 14.38 -10.63 6.78
CA LEU A 409 15.78 -11.05 6.98
C LEU A 409 16.49 -10.24 8.08
N LEU A 410 16.15 -8.96 8.22
CA LEU A 410 16.70 -8.10 9.27
C LEU A 410 16.31 -8.58 10.66
N GLU A 411 15.01 -8.81 10.90
CA GLU A 411 14.53 -9.32 12.18
C GLU A 411 14.99 -10.74 12.44
N ALA A 412 15.07 -11.59 11.41
CA ALA A 412 15.64 -12.93 11.54
C ALA A 412 17.12 -12.88 11.95
N ARG A 413 17.92 -11.96 11.40
CA ARG A 413 19.31 -11.73 11.85
C ARG A 413 19.34 -11.30 13.31
N ARG A 414 18.49 -10.34 13.71
CA ARG A 414 18.38 -9.88 15.11
C ARG A 414 17.99 -11.03 16.06
N ALA A 415 17.22 -12.00 15.58
CA ALA A 415 16.85 -13.22 16.29
C ALA A 415 17.94 -14.31 16.31
N GLY A 416 19.05 -14.13 15.57
CA GLY A 416 20.14 -15.10 15.49
C GLY A 416 19.99 -16.16 14.40
N ALA A 417 19.13 -15.94 13.40
CA ALA A 417 18.98 -16.84 12.26
C ALA A 417 20.17 -16.76 11.29
N ASP A 418 20.48 -17.86 10.62
CA ASP A 418 21.56 -17.96 9.63
C ASP A 418 21.16 -17.32 8.29
N VAL A 419 21.19 -15.98 8.25
CA VAL A 419 20.89 -15.16 7.07
C VAL A 419 22.12 -14.41 6.53
N GLY A 420 23.29 -14.61 7.12
CA GLY A 420 24.53 -13.92 6.75
C GLY A 420 25.21 -14.54 5.54
N VAL A 421 26.05 -13.75 4.87
CA VAL A 421 26.99 -14.26 3.86
C VAL A 421 28.27 -14.69 4.57
N GLN A 422 28.74 -15.92 4.33
CA GLN A 422 30.01 -16.38 4.89
C GLN A 422 31.16 -15.46 4.44
N GLY A 423 31.93 -14.95 5.40
CA GLY A 423 33.07 -14.07 5.15
C GLY A 423 32.75 -12.58 5.00
N ASP A 424 31.48 -12.16 5.16
CA ASP A 424 31.13 -10.73 5.19
C ASP A 424 31.53 -10.08 6.53
N ALA A 425 32.61 -9.29 6.50
CA ALA A 425 33.10 -8.54 7.65
C ALA A 425 32.19 -7.37 8.05
N THR A 426 31.30 -6.90 7.17
CA THR A 426 30.41 -5.76 7.44
C THR A 426 29.16 -6.16 8.22
N GLY A 427 28.77 -7.43 8.16
CA GLY A 427 27.52 -7.92 8.74
C GLY A 427 26.26 -7.31 8.11
N LEU A 428 26.38 -6.65 6.96
CA LEU A 428 25.29 -5.95 6.29
C LEU A 428 24.67 -6.79 5.16
N ASN A 429 25.40 -7.74 4.59
CA ASN A 429 24.93 -8.52 3.45
C ASN A 429 24.14 -9.75 3.88
N PHE A 430 23.00 -9.98 3.25
CA PHE A 430 22.16 -11.15 3.48
C PHE A 430 22.39 -12.21 2.41
N ARG A 431 22.22 -13.49 2.77
CA ARG A 431 22.30 -14.63 1.84
C ARG A 431 21.26 -14.56 0.72
N TYR A 432 20.12 -13.95 1.01
CA TYR A 432 19.05 -13.72 0.04
C TYR A 432 18.91 -12.23 -0.24
N PRO A 433 18.78 -11.83 -1.50
CA PRO A 433 18.63 -10.43 -1.86
C PRO A 433 17.21 -9.92 -1.53
N SER A 434 17.09 -8.60 -1.38
CA SER A 434 15.77 -7.95 -1.46
C SER A 434 15.30 -7.90 -2.91
N TYR A 435 14.00 -8.10 -3.15
CA TYR A 435 13.40 -7.97 -4.48
C TYR A 435 13.71 -6.60 -5.11
N VAL A 436 13.82 -5.54 -4.30
CA VAL A 436 14.11 -4.21 -4.83
C VAL A 436 15.52 -4.14 -5.38
N GLN A 437 16.48 -4.70 -4.65
CA GLN A 437 17.89 -4.63 -5.03
C GLN A 437 18.19 -5.51 -6.24
N ASP A 438 17.62 -6.72 -6.28
CA ASP A 438 18.03 -7.74 -7.24
C ASP A 438 17.01 -8.03 -8.35
N ILE A 439 15.73 -7.72 -8.18
CA ILE A 439 14.73 -7.92 -9.25
C ILE A 439 14.34 -6.58 -9.86
N MET A 440 13.90 -5.64 -9.04
CA MET A 440 13.33 -4.38 -9.51
C MET A 440 14.40 -3.33 -9.83
N GLY A 441 15.59 -3.41 -9.23
CA GLY A 441 16.65 -2.41 -9.40
C GLY A 441 17.07 -2.26 -10.87
N ASP A 442 17.22 -3.37 -11.59
CA ASP A 442 17.54 -3.38 -13.01
C ASP A 442 16.39 -2.78 -13.84
N ILE A 443 15.14 -3.11 -13.51
CA ILE A 443 13.92 -2.57 -14.16
C ILE A 443 13.84 -1.05 -13.98
N PHE A 444 14.06 -0.57 -12.76
CA PHE A 444 14.10 0.86 -12.45
C PHE A 444 15.24 1.58 -13.17
N SER A 445 16.38 0.91 -13.36
CA SER A 445 17.54 1.46 -14.07
C SER A 445 17.26 1.64 -15.57
N LEU A 446 16.36 0.84 -16.13
CA LEU A 446 15.81 1.03 -17.49
C LEU A 446 14.78 2.16 -17.57
N GLY A 447 14.42 2.78 -16.44
CA GLY A 447 13.40 3.82 -16.34
C GLY A 447 11.97 3.29 -16.20
N PHE A 448 11.77 1.96 -16.25
CA PHE A 448 10.47 1.35 -16.00
C PHE A 448 10.09 1.50 -14.54
N GLY A 449 8.86 1.90 -14.29
CA GLY A 449 8.34 2.10 -12.94
C GLY A 449 6.88 2.50 -13.01
N PRO A 450 6.24 2.71 -11.85
CA PRO A 450 4.81 2.91 -11.77
C PRO A 450 4.38 4.12 -12.61
N PHE A 451 3.45 3.85 -13.53
CA PHE A 451 2.70 4.82 -14.28
C PHE A 451 1.22 4.59 -13.97
N ARG A 452 0.63 5.57 -13.29
CA ARG A 452 -0.72 5.49 -12.74
C ARG A 452 -1.59 6.57 -13.35
N TRP A 453 -2.87 6.28 -13.46
CA TRP A 453 -3.86 7.26 -13.88
C TRP A 453 -5.23 7.03 -13.25
N VAL A 454 -6.01 8.11 -13.25
CA VAL A 454 -7.37 8.16 -12.73
C VAL A 454 -8.23 8.92 -13.72
N CYS A 455 -9.36 8.34 -14.11
CA CYS A 455 -10.36 8.97 -14.96
C CYS A 455 -11.24 9.88 -14.09
N THR A 456 -10.99 11.19 -14.15
CA THR A 456 -11.68 12.18 -13.29
C THR A 456 -13.18 12.33 -13.61
N SER A 457 -13.67 11.73 -14.69
CA SER A 457 -15.09 11.58 -14.98
C SER A 457 -15.81 10.61 -14.04
N GLY A 458 -15.07 9.67 -13.42
CA GLY A 458 -15.64 8.54 -12.69
C GLY A 458 -16.27 7.46 -13.58
N SER A 459 -16.08 7.52 -14.91
CA SER A 459 -16.67 6.58 -15.86
C SER A 459 -15.81 5.32 -16.07
N PRO A 460 -16.36 4.11 -15.88
CA PRO A 460 -15.69 2.86 -16.26
C PRO A 460 -15.37 2.78 -17.77
N ASP A 461 -16.18 3.41 -18.61
CA ASP A 461 -15.95 3.44 -20.06
C ASP A 461 -14.69 4.24 -20.42
N ASP A 462 -14.44 5.35 -19.72
CA ASP A 462 -13.20 6.12 -19.90
C ASP A 462 -11.99 5.28 -19.49
N LEU A 463 -12.11 4.49 -18.42
CA LEU A 463 -11.05 3.58 -17.99
C LEU A 463 -10.78 2.52 -19.07
N HIS A 464 -11.83 1.94 -19.64
CA HIS A 464 -11.72 0.98 -20.73
C HIS A 464 -11.03 1.58 -21.98
N VAL A 465 -11.40 2.80 -22.36
CA VAL A 465 -10.75 3.53 -23.46
C VAL A 465 -9.27 3.78 -23.15
N THR A 466 -8.93 4.20 -21.92
CA THR A 466 -7.52 4.39 -21.53
C THR A 466 -6.74 3.08 -21.52
N ASP A 467 -7.33 1.96 -21.11
CA ASP A 467 -6.71 0.64 -21.18
C ASP A 467 -6.39 0.26 -22.64
N GLN A 468 -7.33 0.48 -23.57
CA GLN A 468 -7.12 0.23 -25.00
C GLN A 468 -6.03 1.13 -25.61
N LEU A 469 -6.02 2.41 -25.25
CA LEU A 469 -4.99 3.34 -25.71
C LEU A 469 -3.61 2.94 -25.17
N ALA A 470 -3.53 2.50 -23.91
CA ALA A 470 -2.28 2.03 -23.34
C ALA A 470 -1.72 0.80 -24.08
N VAL A 471 -2.59 -0.15 -24.44
CA VAL A 471 -2.22 -1.31 -25.28
C VAL A 471 -1.64 -0.84 -26.61
N ARG A 472 -2.37 0.00 -27.35
CA ARG A 472 -1.93 0.48 -28.68
C ARG A 472 -0.59 1.20 -28.62
N ILE A 473 -0.40 2.09 -27.65
CA ILE A 473 0.84 2.85 -27.51
C ILE A 473 2.03 1.94 -27.21
N MET A 474 1.86 0.93 -26.34
CA MET A 474 2.93 -0.04 -26.08
C MET A 474 3.22 -0.93 -27.29
N GLU A 475 2.20 -1.34 -28.05
CA GLU A 475 2.37 -2.09 -29.31
C GLU A 475 3.09 -1.26 -30.37
N ASP A 476 2.78 0.03 -30.51
CA ASP A 476 3.48 0.95 -31.42
C ASP A 476 4.97 1.09 -31.05
N ILE A 477 5.28 1.23 -29.75
CA ILE A 477 6.66 1.31 -29.27
C ILE A 477 7.43 0.02 -29.58
N LEU A 478 6.80 -1.14 -29.40
CA LEU A 478 7.40 -2.42 -29.75
C LEU A 478 7.63 -2.55 -31.26
N ALA A 479 6.68 -2.11 -32.08
CA ALA A 479 6.78 -2.16 -33.54
C ALA A 479 7.90 -1.27 -34.11
N GLU A 480 8.26 -0.19 -33.40
CA GLU A 480 9.40 0.68 -33.74
C GLU A 480 10.77 0.03 -33.48
N GLY A 481 10.80 -1.08 -32.72
CA GLY A 481 12.00 -1.80 -32.34
C GLY A 481 12.67 -1.21 -31.10
N VAL A 482 12.76 -2.02 -30.04
CA VAL A 482 13.41 -1.66 -28.76
C VAL A 482 14.42 -2.75 -28.36
N PRO A 483 15.38 -2.45 -27.47
CA PRO A 483 16.31 -3.47 -26.97
C PRO A 483 15.54 -4.65 -26.32
N PRO A 484 16.04 -5.91 -26.42
CA PRO A 484 15.32 -7.08 -25.89
C PRO A 484 14.95 -6.98 -24.40
N VAL A 485 15.81 -6.36 -23.59
CA VAL A 485 15.54 -6.16 -22.16
C VAL A 485 14.37 -5.20 -21.91
N VAL A 486 14.17 -4.22 -22.79
CA VAL A 486 13.06 -3.25 -22.76
C VAL A 486 11.79 -3.88 -23.32
N GLU A 487 11.91 -4.65 -24.41
CA GLU A 487 10.83 -5.43 -25.01
C GLU A 487 10.14 -6.33 -23.97
N ALA A 488 10.92 -7.11 -23.21
CA ALA A 488 10.39 -7.99 -22.17
C ALA A 488 9.54 -7.25 -21.12
N GLN A 489 9.95 -6.03 -20.72
CA GLN A 489 9.19 -5.23 -19.76
C GLN A 489 7.89 -4.70 -20.36
N TYR A 490 7.88 -4.28 -21.63
CA TYR A 490 6.64 -3.89 -22.31
C TYR A 490 5.68 -5.07 -22.48
N LEU A 491 6.19 -6.26 -22.81
CA LEU A 491 5.39 -7.47 -22.95
C LEU A 491 4.72 -7.89 -21.63
N ASP A 492 5.43 -7.81 -20.50
CA ASP A 492 4.85 -8.04 -19.17
C ASP A 492 3.70 -7.08 -18.88
N ASN A 493 3.88 -5.80 -19.19
CA ASN A 493 2.87 -4.77 -18.95
C ASN A 493 1.69 -4.84 -19.93
N LEU A 494 1.92 -5.31 -21.15
CA LEU A 494 0.88 -5.64 -22.12
C LEU A 494 0.03 -6.83 -21.66
N ARG A 495 0.66 -7.87 -21.10
CA ARG A 495 -0.06 -9.00 -20.48
C ARG A 495 -0.94 -8.50 -19.35
N TRP A 496 -0.38 -7.71 -18.45
CA TRP A 496 -1.13 -7.11 -17.34
C TRP A 496 -2.34 -6.29 -17.82
N ILE A 497 -2.14 -5.30 -18.71
CA ILE A 497 -3.21 -4.36 -19.07
C ILE A 497 -4.36 -5.04 -19.81
N ARG A 498 -4.08 -6.11 -20.58
CA ARG A 498 -5.10 -6.90 -21.30
C ARG A 498 -5.99 -7.70 -20.35
N GLU A 499 -5.46 -8.10 -19.19
CA GLU A 499 -6.18 -8.91 -18.20
C GLU A 499 -6.76 -8.09 -17.05
N ALA A 500 -6.20 -6.91 -16.75
CA ALA A 500 -6.54 -6.10 -15.58
C ALA A 500 -8.04 -5.80 -15.44
N GLY A 501 -8.72 -5.51 -16.55
CA GLY A 501 -10.17 -5.27 -16.57
C GLY A 501 -10.99 -6.50 -16.13
N GLN A 502 -10.58 -7.70 -16.55
CA GLN A 502 -11.28 -8.95 -16.25
C GLN A 502 -11.18 -9.36 -14.78
N HIS A 503 -10.19 -8.81 -14.07
CA HIS A 503 -9.96 -9.09 -12.66
C HIS A 503 -10.73 -8.19 -11.70
N HIS A 504 -11.45 -7.18 -12.19
CA HIS A 504 -12.31 -6.29 -11.39
C HIS A 504 -11.58 -5.71 -10.16
N LEU A 505 -10.34 -5.24 -10.34
CA LEU A 505 -9.47 -4.75 -9.26
C LEU A 505 -9.72 -3.28 -8.88
N VAL A 506 -10.64 -2.60 -9.57
CA VAL A 506 -10.95 -1.18 -9.35
C VAL A 506 -11.79 -1.06 -8.09
N VAL A 507 -11.36 -0.18 -7.17
CA VAL A 507 -12.08 0.19 -5.95
C VAL A 507 -11.99 1.70 -5.79
N GLY A 508 -13.11 2.36 -5.49
CA GLY A 508 -13.22 3.82 -5.47
C GLY A 508 -13.13 4.42 -6.87
N SER A 509 -12.13 5.28 -7.09
CA SER A 509 -11.93 5.99 -8.37
C SER A 509 -11.61 5.03 -9.53
N GLN A 510 -12.07 5.39 -10.72
CA GLN A 510 -11.77 4.66 -11.95
C GLN A 510 -10.31 4.88 -12.32
N ALA A 511 -9.46 3.94 -11.93
CA ALA A 511 -8.02 4.09 -11.98
C ALA A 511 -7.32 2.83 -12.47
N ARG A 512 -6.12 3.00 -13.02
CA ARG A 512 -5.25 1.93 -13.48
C ARG A 512 -3.78 2.25 -13.24
N ILE A 513 -2.98 1.21 -13.24
CA ILE A 513 -1.52 1.25 -13.14
C ILE A 513 -0.89 0.29 -14.16
N LEU A 514 0.31 0.61 -14.61
CA LEU A 514 1.25 -0.30 -15.28
C LEU A 514 2.68 0.24 -15.06
N TYR A 515 3.69 -0.49 -15.51
CA TYR A 515 5.06 0.03 -15.59
C TYR A 515 5.40 0.46 -17.01
N SER A 516 6.07 1.60 -17.13
CA SER A 516 6.55 2.11 -18.41
C SER A 516 7.83 2.93 -18.21
N ASP A 517 8.70 2.97 -19.21
CA ASP A 517 9.90 3.81 -19.23
C ASP A 517 9.60 5.28 -19.60
N ARG A 518 10.63 6.12 -19.68
CA ARG A 518 10.50 7.54 -20.04
C ARG A 518 9.73 7.75 -21.36
N VAL A 519 10.01 6.96 -22.39
CA VAL A 519 9.39 7.12 -23.71
C VAL A 519 7.92 6.75 -23.64
N GLY A 520 7.61 5.57 -23.07
CA GLY A 520 6.24 5.11 -22.96
C GLY A 520 5.40 6.02 -22.07
N ARG A 521 5.91 6.49 -20.91
CA ARG A 521 5.19 7.45 -20.05
C ARG A 521 4.84 8.73 -20.80
N THR A 522 5.78 9.26 -21.58
CA THR A 522 5.57 10.48 -22.38
C THR A 522 4.50 10.26 -23.45
N ARG A 523 4.58 9.16 -24.21
CA ARG A 523 3.60 8.85 -25.27
C ARG A 523 2.22 8.57 -24.72
N LEU A 524 2.11 7.80 -23.64
CA LEU A 524 0.85 7.53 -22.94
C LEU A 524 0.20 8.82 -22.47
N ALA A 525 0.95 9.69 -21.78
CA ALA A 525 0.43 10.97 -21.30
C ALA A 525 -0.04 11.89 -22.45
N LEU A 526 0.72 11.97 -23.55
CA LEU A 526 0.34 12.76 -24.72
C LEU A 526 -0.89 12.19 -25.45
N ALA A 527 -1.00 10.87 -25.53
CA ALA A 527 -2.16 10.20 -26.11
C ALA A 527 -3.41 10.49 -25.30
N PHE A 528 -3.36 10.26 -23.98
CA PHE A 528 -4.48 10.56 -23.08
C PHE A 528 -4.86 12.04 -23.11
N ASN A 529 -3.90 12.96 -23.07
CA ASN A 529 -4.19 14.40 -23.17
C ASN A 529 -4.81 14.78 -24.53
N SER A 530 -4.46 14.08 -25.61
CA SER A 530 -5.10 14.28 -26.92
C SER A 530 -6.54 13.75 -26.93
N SER A 531 -6.79 12.59 -26.33
CA SER A 531 -8.13 12.01 -26.19
C SER A 531 -9.06 12.80 -25.26
N VAL A 532 -8.52 13.55 -24.30
CA VAL A 532 -9.31 14.54 -23.54
C VAL A 532 -9.63 15.77 -24.39
N ARG A 533 -8.69 16.22 -25.22
CA ARG A 533 -8.87 17.40 -26.08
C ARG A 533 -9.91 17.16 -27.18
N ASP A 534 -9.93 15.98 -27.77
CA ASP A 534 -10.86 15.61 -28.84
C ASP A 534 -12.25 15.12 -28.33
N GLY A 535 -12.38 14.85 -27.03
CA GLY A 535 -13.63 14.44 -26.39
C GLY A 535 -13.90 12.94 -26.44
N THR A 536 -12.93 12.12 -26.87
CA THR A 536 -13.01 10.65 -26.81
C THR A 536 -13.08 10.15 -25.37
N LEU A 537 -12.37 10.82 -24.45
CA LEU A 537 -12.54 10.64 -23.01
C LEU A 537 -13.51 11.70 -22.49
N GLN A 538 -14.51 11.29 -21.70
CA GLN A 538 -15.51 12.18 -21.08
C GLN A 538 -14.95 12.92 -19.86
N ILE A 539 -13.69 13.33 -19.95
CA ILE A 539 -13.04 14.28 -19.06
C ILE A 539 -13.38 15.66 -19.62
N TRP A 540 -14.31 16.37 -18.97
CA TRP A 540 -14.80 17.66 -19.47
C TRP A 540 -13.63 18.62 -19.76
N ARG A 541 -13.75 19.30 -20.90
CA ARG A 541 -12.79 20.22 -21.54
C ARG A 541 -11.79 20.87 -20.58
N TYR A 542 -10.52 20.85 -21.01
CA TYR A 542 -9.33 21.59 -20.55
C TYR A 542 -8.28 20.82 -19.71
N ARG A 543 -7.30 20.22 -20.42
CA ARG A 543 -5.89 19.99 -20.01
C ARG A 543 -5.56 19.51 -18.58
N THR A 544 -6.37 18.64 -17.98
CA THR A 544 -5.90 17.84 -16.83
C THR A 544 -6.44 16.43 -16.89
N ALA A 545 -5.72 15.57 -17.62
CA ALA A 545 -6.15 14.19 -17.81
C ALA A 545 -5.57 13.23 -16.76
N LEU A 546 -4.39 13.52 -16.21
CA LEU A 546 -3.63 12.52 -15.49
C LEU A 546 -2.64 13.14 -14.52
N GLU A 547 -2.66 12.69 -13.27
CA GLU A 547 -1.50 12.81 -12.40
C GLU A 547 -0.61 11.59 -12.63
N THR A 548 0.45 11.76 -13.43
CA THR A 548 1.51 10.77 -13.56
C THR A 548 2.40 10.84 -12.32
N LEU A 549 2.16 9.94 -11.37
CA LEU A 549 2.98 9.82 -10.18
C LEU A 549 4.15 8.90 -10.50
N SER A 550 5.29 9.51 -10.82
CA SER A 550 6.56 8.77 -10.78
C SER A 550 6.99 8.66 -9.32
N GLU A 551 6.90 7.46 -8.75
CA GLU A 551 7.68 7.15 -7.54
C GLU A 551 9.16 7.12 -7.96
N ALA A 552 9.84 8.23 -7.67
CA ALA A 552 11.27 8.49 -7.76
C ALA A 552 11.92 8.73 -9.16
N PRO A 553 12.87 9.70 -9.26
CA PRO A 553 13.85 9.78 -10.33
C PRO A 553 14.84 8.58 -10.31
N PRO A 554 15.50 8.28 -11.43
CA PRO A 554 16.57 7.27 -11.47
C PRO A 554 17.68 7.66 -10.48
N GLY A 555 17.94 6.82 -9.48
CA GLY A 555 19.00 7.04 -8.49
C GLY A 555 18.56 7.10 -7.02
N TRP A 556 17.27 6.99 -6.72
CA TRP A 556 16.83 6.80 -5.34
C TRP A 556 17.09 5.35 -4.90
N ARG A 557 17.88 5.20 -3.85
CA ARG A 557 17.87 3.98 -3.04
C ARG A 557 16.46 3.87 -2.46
N PHE A 558 15.76 2.78 -2.75
CA PHE A 558 14.70 2.33 -1.86
C PHE A 558 15.38 1.97 -0.54
N THR A 559 15.50 2.94 0.35
CA THR A 559 15.33 2.62 1.76
C THR A 559 13.85 2.32 1.91
N THR A 560 13.45 1.07 1.66
CA THR A 560 12.51 0.45 2.60
C THR A 560 12.99 0.88 3.97
N VAL A 561 12.11 1.42 4.80
CA VAL A 561 12.41 1.81 6.18
C VAL A 561 12.78 0.53 6.94
N ALA A 562 14.01 0.08 6.71
CA ALA A 562 14.84 -0.69 7.59
C ALA A 562 15.76 0.37 8.17
N GLU A 563 15.28 1.00 9.25
CA GLU A 563 16.18 1.64 10.21
C GLU A 563 17.04 0.58 10.91
#